data_AF-A0A5M8NY36-F1
#
_entry.id   AF-A0A5M8NY36-F1
#
_cell.length_a   1.000
_cell.length_b   1.000
_cell.length_c   1.000
_cell.angle_alpha   90.00
_cell.angle_beta   90.00
_cell.angle_gamma   90.00
#
_symmetry.space_group_name_H-M   'P 1'
#
loop_
_entity.id
_entity.type
_entity.pdbx_description
1 polymer ?
#
loop_
_entity_poly.entity_id
_entity_poly.type
_entity_poly.pdbx_seq_one_letter_code
_entity_poly.pdbx_strand_id
1 'polypeptide(L)' 'MSVNPKVIDTPPVTAVAKDGIQLIAKSRVTVRANIRQLVGGAGEDTILARVGEGIVSSIGSSVNHKSVL' A
#
# COMPACT_ATOMS: atom_id res chain seq x y z
N MET A 1 -1.46 22.62 14.53
CA MET A 1 -0.09 22.09 14.41
C MET A 1 -0.14 20.89 13.48
N SER A 2 0.45 21.02 12.29
CA SER A 2 0.64 19.89 11.37
C SER A 2 1.82 19.09 11.91
N VAL A 3 1.66 17.80 12.15
CA VAL A 3 2.81 16.94 12.50
C VAL A 3 3.59 16.63 11.23
N ASN A 4 4.91 16.53 11.40
CA ASN A 4 5.83 16.32 10.28
C ASN A 4 5.42 15.10 9.47
N PRO A 5 5.37 15.20 8.13
CA PRO A 5 5.12 14.05 7.30
C PRO A 5 6.24 13.01 7.50
N LYS A 6 5.85 11.74 7.67
CA LYS A 6 6.77 10.60 7.73
C LYS A 6 6.68 9.82 6.43
N VAL A 7 7.82 9.48 5.86
CA VAL A 7 7.90 8.58 4.70
C VAL A 7 8.10 7.16 5.23
N ILE A 8 7.29 6.23 4.74
CA ILE A 8 7.29 4.81 5.11
C ILE A 8 7.38 4.00 3.82
N ASP A 9 8.36 3.11 3.72
CA ASP A 9 8.49 2.18 2.61
C ASP A 9 7.75 0.86 2.94
N THR A 10 7.00 0.33 1.99
CA THR A 10 6.31 -0.96 2.16
C THR A 10 7.27 -2.12 1.90
N PRO A 11 7.09 -3.28 2.56
CA PRO A 11 7.76 -4.50 2.12
C PRO A 11 7.37 -4.84 0.67
N PRO A 12 8.21 -5.58 -0.07
CA PRO A 12 7.84 -6.08 -1.39
C PRO A 12 6.61 -6.99 -1.29
N VAL A 13 5.56 -6.63 -2.01
CA VAL A 13 4.33 -7.41 -2.10
C VAL A 13 4.29 -8.10 -3.45
N THR A 14 4.03 -9.41 -3.43
CA THR A 14 3.92 -10.23 -4.64
C THR A 14 2.47 -10.56 -4.93
N ALA A 15 2.05 -10.39 -6.18
CA ALA A 15 0.72 -10.80 -6.64
C ALA A 15 0.78 -11.27 -8.09
N VAL A 16 -0.19 -12.10 -8.48
CA VAL A 16 -0.27 -12.71 -9.81
C VAL A 16 -1.51 -12.16 -10.52
N ALA A 17 -1.33 -11.62 -11.72
CA ALA A 17 -2.44 -11.16 -12.56
C ALA A 17 -3.14 -12.35 -13.23
N LYS A 18 -4.33 -12.13 -13.82
CA LYS A 18 -5.14 -13.22 -14.41
C LYS A 18 -4.49 -13.90 -15.62
N ASP A 19 -3.52 -13.25 -16.25
CA ASP A 19 -2.68 -13.82 -17.31
C ASP A 19 -1.55 -14.73 -16.77
N GLY A 20 -1.48 -14.93 -15.44
CA GLY A 20 -0.53 -15.83 -14.79
C GLY A 20 0.84 -15.20 -14.53
N ILE A 21 1.02 -13.91 -14.79
CA ILE A 21 2.30 -13.23 -14.59
C ILE A 21 2.37 -12.67 -13.17
N GLN A 22 3.47 -12.99 -12.49
CA GLN A 22 3.77 -12.49 -11.15
C GLN A 22 4.44 -11.12 -11.22
N LEU A 23 3.94 -10.19 -10.41
CA LEU A 23 4.49 -8.86 -10.22
C LEU A 23 4.96 -8.69 -8.77
N ILE A 24 6.03 -7.91 -8.60
CA ILE A 24 6.54 -7.51 -7.29
C ILE A 24 6.43 -5.99 -7.20
N ALA A 25 5.56 -5.51 -6.33
CA ALA A 25 5.33 -4.09 -6.12
C ALA A 25 5.91 -3.63 -4.78
N LYS A 26 6.52 -2.44 -4.80
CA LYS A 26 6.97 -1.71 -3.62
C LYS A 26 6.38 -0.32 -3.69
N SER A 27 5.92 0.20 -2.56
CA SER A 27 5.35 1.54 -2.48
C SER A 27 6.08 2.36 -1.42
N ARG A 28 6.18 3.67 -1.69
CA ARG A 28 6.68 4.65 -0.74
C ARG A 28 5.52 5.56 -0.37
N VAL A 29 5.09 5.47 0.88
CA VAL A 29 3.91 6.15 1.39
C VAL A 29 4.33 7.31 2.27
N THR A 30 3.89 8.52 1.95
CA THR A 30 4.08 9.67 2.83
C THR A 30 2.82 9.84 3.67
N VAL A 31 2.95 9.59 4.97
CA VAL A 31 1.84 9.72 5.92
C VAL A 31 1.90 11.10 6.55
N ARG A 32 0.80 11.84 6.43
CA ARG A 32 0.54 13.06 7.19
C ARG A 32 -0.55 12.76 8.20
N ALA A 33 -0.18 12.31 9.39
CA ALA A 33 -1.14 12.08 10.46
C ALA A 33 -1.62 13.41 11.05
N ASN A 34 -2.82 13.45 11.63
CA ASN A 34 -3.22 14.52 12.53
C ASN A 34 -3.14 13.96 13.95
N ILE A 35 -2.03 14.25 14.65
CA ILE A 35 -1.72 13.66 15.97
C ILE A 35 -2.84 13.89 17.00
N ARG A 36 -3.69 14.91 16.82
CA ARG A 36 -4.82 15.24 17.70
C ARG A 36 -6.00 14.27 17.59
N GLN A 37 -6.09 13.50 16.51
CA GLN A 37 -7.14 12.49 16.29
C GLN A 37 -6.63 11.06 16.46
N LEU A 38 -5.39 10.89 16.93
CA LEU A 38 -4.75 9.59 17.12
C LEU A 38 -5.14 8.95 18.47
N VAL A 39 -6.43 8.94 18.82
CA VAL A 39 -6.94 8.10 19.91
C VAL A 39 -7.70 6.95 19.24
N GLY A 40 -7.01 5.82 19.05
CA GLY A 40 -7.56 4.64 18.35
C GLY A 40 -7.44 4.63 16.82
N GLY A 41 -6.68 5.55 16.22
CA GLY A 41 -6.48 5.61 14.76
C GLY A 41 -5.58 4.50 14.18
N ALA A 42 -5.59 4.38 12.84
CA ALA A 42 -4.74 3.45 12.09
C ALA A 42 -3.25 3.80 12.27
N GLY A 43 -2.49 2.89 12.91
CA GLY A 43 -1.03 3.00 13.05
C GLY A 43 -0.30 2.70 11.74
N GLU A 44 1.03 2.75 11.78
CA GLU A 44 1.88 2.45 10.61
C GLU A 44 1.59 1.04 10.07
N ASP A 45 1.45 0.05 10.95
CA ASP A 45 1.12 -1.33 10.58
C ASP A 45 -0.24 -1.45 9.87
N THR A 46 -1.24 -0.68 10.30
CA THR A 46 -2.57 -0.67 9.67
C THR A 46 -2.50 -0.05 8.27
N ILE A 47 -1.72 1.02 8.10
CA ILE A 47 -1.49 1.66 6.81
C ILE A 47 -0.76 0.70 5.87
N LEU A 48 0.30 0.05 6.33
CA LEU A 48 1.06 -0.94 5.57
C LEU A 48 0.18 -2.11 5.14
N ALA A 49 -0.65 -2.65 6.04
CA ALA A 49 -1.59 -3.73 5.73
C ALA A 49 -2.60 -3.31 4.65
N ARG A 50 -3.16 -2.10 4.75
CA ARG A 50 -4.14 -1.62 3.78
C ARG A 50 -3.53 -1.33 2.40
N VAL A 51 -2.31 -0.81 2.36
CA VAL A 51 -1.57 -0.62 1.10
C VAL A 51 -1.23 -1.96 0.47
N GLY A 52 -0.80 -2.94 1.26
CA GLY A 52 -0.56 -4.31 0.80
C GLY A 52 -1.80 -4.97 0.19
N GLU A 53 -2.94 -4.88 0.88
CA GLU A 53 -4.24 -5.35 0.37
C GLU A 53 -4.62 -4.69 -0.96
N GLY A 54 -4.44 -3.37 -1.06
CA GLY A 54 -4.72 -2.62 -2.29
C GLY A 54 -3.86 -3.11 -3.46
N ILE A 55 -2.56 -3.30 -3.25
CA ILE A 55 -1.62 -3.81 -4.26
C ILE A 55 -2.06 -5.20 -4.74
N VAL A 56 -2.33 -6.12 -3.81
CA VAL A 56 -2.74 -7.50 -4.16
C VAL A 56 -4.07 -7.50 -4.92
N SER A 57 -5.04 -6.72 -4.46
CA SER A 57 -6.35 -6.62 -5.10
C SER A 57 -6.27 -6.05 -6.52
N SER A 58 -5.52 -4.97 -6.72
CA SER A 58 -5.35 -4.36 -8.05
C SER A 58 -4.65 -5.30 -9.03
N ILE A 59 -3.59 -5.99 -8.61
CA ILE A 59 -2.87 -6.93 -9.48
C ILE A 59 -3.73 -8.17 -9.76
N GLY A 60 -4.32 -8.78 -8.73
CA GLY A 60 -5.10 -10.01 -8.87
C GLY A 60 -6.43 -9.84 -9.63
N SER A 61 -7.01 -8.63 -9.63
CA SER A 61 -8.23 -8.34 -10.40
C SER A 61 -7.95 -8.02 -11.87
N SER A 62 -6.71 -7.68 -12.22
CA SER A 62 -6.31 -7.24 -13.56
C SER A 62 -6.25 -8.39 -14.56
N VAL A 63 -6.76 -8.11 -15.76
CA VAL A 63 -6.84 -9.10 -16.86
C VAL A 63 -5.45 -9.44 -17.40
N ASN A 64 -4.56 -8.45 -17.44
CA ASN A 64 -3.17 -8.63 -17.85
C ASN A 64 -2.23 -7.83 -16.94
N HIS A 65 -0.97 -8.27 -16.83
CA HIS A 65 0.06 -7.58 -16.06
C HIS A 65 0.39 -6.16 -16.58
N LYS A 66 0.06 -5.85 -17.84
CA LYS A 66 0.31 -4.53 -18.43
C LYS A 66 -0.70 -3.48 -17.97
N SER A 67 -1.88 -3.88 -17.50
CA SER A 67 -2.91 -2.97 -17.00
C SER A 67 -2.58 -2.36 -15.63
N VAL A 68 -1.53 -2.86 -14.96
CA VAL A 68 -1.08 -2.43 -13.62
C VAL A 68 0.33 -1.87 -13.61
N LEU A 69 0.91 -1.64 -14.80
CA LEU A 69 2.18 -0.94 -15.04
C LEU A 69 1.88 0.48 -15.54
#